data_AF-A0A815IB60-F1
#
_entry.id   AF-A0A815IB60-F1
#
_cell.length_a   1.000
_cell.length_b   1.000
_cell.length_c   1.000
_cell.angle_alpha   90.00
_cell.angle_beta   90.00
_cell.angle_gamma   90.00
#
_symmetry.space_group_name_H-M   'P 1'
#
loop_
_entity.id
_entity.type
_entity.pdbx_description
1 polymer ?
#
loop_
_entity_poly.entity_id
_entity_poly.type
_entity_poly.pdbx_seq_one_letter_code
_entity_poly.pdbx_strand_id
1 'polypeptide(L)'
;MPKNITNKNDCLNKNFTWENSRINFDNVLNGYLASSQVATFKGWIEIMADATDAKELGADGSLQMFMTEDQKKYYNAMKKMGSKKPTKALPRPRFALGRFLFDLTTNQEFDIFIMICIFLNMVCMCLEHYNQSHTYDLVLDYINHLFVAM
;
A
#
# COMPACT_ATOMS: atom_id res chain seq x y z
N MET A 1 -18.91 11.91 -9.83
CA MET A 1 -20.07 12.80 -10.14
C MET A 1 -21.30 12.19 -9.50
N PRO A 2 -22.10 12.91 -8.69
CA PRO A 2 -22.94 12.25 -7.70
C PRO A 2 -24.20 11.72 -8.37
N LYS A 3 -24.25 10.40 -8.56
CA LYS A 3 -25.50 9.71 -8.77
C LYS A 3 -25.63 8.72 -7.64
N ASN A 4 -26.23 9.18 -6.54
CA ASN A 4 -26.73 8.31 -5.47
C ASN A 4 -27.87 7.48 -6.07
N ILE A 5 -27.50 6.54 -6.95
CA ILE A 5 -28.34 5.62 -7.70
C ILE A 5 -27.83 4.25 -7.30
N THR A 6 -28.49 3.67 -6.32
CA THR A 6 -28.10 2.39 -5.74
C THR A 6 -28.65 1.22 -6.54
N ASN A 7 -29.83 1.38 -7.13
CA ASN A 7 -30.59 0.32 -7.76
C ASN A 7 -31.18 0.76 -9.11
N LYS A 8 -31.52 -0.21 -9.97
CA LYS A 8 -32.17 0.03 -11.26
C LYS A 8 -33.45 0.86 -11.17
N ASN A 9 -34.28 0.62 -10.15
CA ASN A 9 -35.52 1.38 -9.95
C ASN A 9 -35.27 2.88 -9.69
N ASP A 10 -34.23 3.22 -8.93
CA ASP A 10 -33.85 4.62 -8.69
C ASP A 10 -33.28 5.28 -9.96
N CYS A 11 -32.62 4.51 -10.82
CA CYS A 11 -32.17 4.96 -12.13
C CYS A 11 -33.35 5.36 -13.02
N LEU A 12 -34.35 4.49 -13.12
CA LEU A 12 -35.55 4.69 -13.94
C LEU A 12 -36.43 5.83 -13.40
N ASN A 13 -36.59 5.95 -12.07
CA ASN A 13 -37.36 7.02 -11.44
C ASN A 13 -36.78 8.41 -11.68
N LYS A 14 -35.46 8.50 -11.90
CA LYS A 14 -34.75 9.74 -12.23
C LYS A 14 -34.63 9.97 -13.75
N ASN A 15 -35.36 9.20 -14.55
CA ASN A 15 -35.40 9.27 -16.01
C ASN A 15 -34.02 9.06 -16.69
N PHE A 16 -33.19 8.19 -16.10
CA PHE A 16 -31.90 7.77 -16.68
C PHE A 16 -32.00 6.39 -17.35
N THR A 17 -31.04 6.09 -18.24
CA THR A 17 -30.93 4.79 -18.91
C THR A 17 -30.04 3.82 -18.11
N TRP A 18 -30.45 2.55 -18.07
CA TRP A 18 -29.69 1.46 -17.47
C TRP A 18 -29.17 0.57 -18.62
N GLU A 19 -27.95 0.83 -19.06
CA GLU A 19 -27.33 0.11 -20.17
C GLU A 19 -26.28 -0.89 -19.66
N ASN A 20 -26.17 -2.02 -20.35
CA ASN A 20 -25.19 -3.04 -20.06
C ASN A 20 -23.95 -2.82 -20.93
N SER A 21 -22.78 -3.19 -20.41
CA SER A 21 -21.52 -3.16 -21.16
C SER A 21 -21.59 -4.07 -22.39
N ARG A 22 -20.96 -3.64 -23.48
CA ARG A 22 -21.00 -4.35 -24.78
C ARG A 22 -20.36 -5.74 -24.71
N ILE A 23 -19.25 -5.85 -23.95
CA ILE A 23 -18.58 -7.10 -23.64
C ILE A 23 -18.87 -7.39 -22.16
N ASN A 24 -19.49 -8.54 -21.88
CA ASN A 24 -19.95 -8.93 -20.55
C ASN A 24 -19.90 -10.46 -20.40
N PHE A 25 -20.28 -10.96 -19.23
CA PHE A 25 -20.25 -12.39 -18.88
C PHE A 25 -21.66 -13.02 -18.81
N ASP A 26 -22.66 -12.43 -19.47
CA ASP A 26 -24.06 -12.89 -19.38
C ASP A 26 -24.32 -14.21 -20.12
N ASN A 27 -23.48 -14.56 -21.11
CA ASN A 27 -23.56 -15.81 -21.86
C ASN A 27 -22.17 -16.36 -22.20
N VAL A 28 -22.13 -17.65 -22.56
CA VAL A 28 -20.87 -18.39 -22.79
C VAL A 28 -20.02 -17.75 -23.91
N LEU A 29 -20.63 -17.34 -25.02
CA LEU A 29 -19.89 -16.79 -26.16
C LEU A 29 -19.27 -15.42 -25.84
N ASN A 30 -20.04 -14.52 -25.22
CA ASN A 30 -19.54 -13.23 -24.75
C ASN A 30 -18.46 -13.40 -23.67
N GLY A 31 -18.62 -14.38 -22.79
CA GLY A 31 -17.60 -14.75 -21.80
C GLY A 31 -16.29 -15.21 -22.45
N TYR A 32 -16.35 -16.02 -23.52
CA TYR A 32 -15.17 -16.39 -24.30
C TYR A 32 -14.52 -15.20 -24.99
N LEU A 33 -15.30 -14.29 -25.56
CA LEU A 33 -14.79 -13.06 -26.18
C LEU A 33 -14.09 -12.16 -25.14
N ALA A 34 -14.72 -11.97 -23.98
CA ALA A 34 -14.13 -11.23 -22.86
C ALA A 34 -12.82 -11.90 -22.40
N SER A 35 -12.81 -13.23 -22.25
CA SER A 35 -11.64 -14.00 -21.82
C SER A 35 -10.49 -13.90 -22.82
N SER A 36 -10.80 -13.91 -24.12
CA SER A 36 -9.81 -13.70 -25.20
C SER A 36 -9.19 -12.29 -25.16
N GLN A 37 -9.99 -11.26 -24.89
CA GLN A 37 -9.52 -9.87 -24.76
C GLN A 37 -8.62 -9.66 -23.53
N VAL A 38 -8.98 -10.28 -22.40
CA VAL A 38 -8.16 -10.26 -21.18
C VAL A 38 -6.83 -10.99 -21.40
N ALA A 39 -6.85 -12.18 -22.02
CA ALA A 39 -5.64 -12.97 -22.27
C ALA A 39 -4.63 -12.27 -23.22
N THR A 40 -5.13 -11.41 -24.12
CA THR A 40 -4.29 -10.67 -25.08
C THR A 40 -3.94 -9.25 -24.62
N PHE A 41 -4.36 -8.85 -23.41
CA PHE A 41 -4.17 -7.51 -22.85
C PHE A 41 -4.66 -6.37 -23.75
N LYS A 42 -5.68 -6.60 -24.59
CA LYS A 42 -6.31 -5.58 -25.44
C LYS A 42 -7.77 -5.41 -25.06
N GLY A 43 -8.18 -4.19 -24.68
CA GLY A 43 -9.55 -3.90 -24.23
C GLY A 43 -9.89 -4.40 -22.82
N TRP A 44 -8.93 -5.01 -22.12
CA TRP A 44 -9.13 -5.61 -20.79
C TRP A 44 -9.47 -4.63 -19.67
N ILE A 45 -9.07 -3.35 -19.82
CA ILE A 45 -9.25 -2.34 -18.77
C ILE A 45 -10.73 -2.08 -18.49
N GLU A 46 -11.55 -1.96 -19.53
CA GLU A 46 -13.01 -1.74 -19.39
C GLU A 46 -13.66 -2.95 -18.70
N ILE A 47 -13.29 -4.16 -19.12
CA ILE A 47 -13.79 -5.41 -18.54
C ILE A 47 -13.44 -5.51 -17.05
N MET A 48 -12.21 -5.17 -16.66
CA MET A 48 -11.77 -5.20 -15.27
C MET A 48 -12.38 -4.08 -14.42
N ALA A 49 -12.60 -2.90 -14.99
CA ALA A 49 -13.28 -1.80 -14.31
C ALA A 49 -14.73 -2.20 -13.98
N ASP A 50 -15.46 -2.73 -14.96
CA ASP A 50 -16.84 -3.20 -14.78
C ASP A 50 -16.94 -4.35 -13.75
N ALA A 51 -15.98 -5.28 -13.76
CA ALA A 51 -15.92 -6.36 -12.80
C ALA A 51 -15.60 -5.90 -11.37
N THR A 52 -14.80 -4.84 -11.22
CA THR A 52 -14.46 -4.26 -9.91
C THR A 52 -15.65 -3.50 -9.31
N ASP A 53 -16.41 -2.80 -10.15
CA ASP A 53 -17.60 -2.05 -9.73
C ASP A 53 -18.85 -2.94 -9.53
N ALA A 54 -18.77 -4.22 -9.93
CA ALA A 54 -19.81 -5.20 -9.66
C ALA A 54 -19.91 -5.48 -8.15
N LYS A 55 -21.00 -5.01 -7.53
CA LYS A 55 -21.27 -5.27 -6.12
C LYS A 55 -21.91 -6.64 -5.93
N GLU A 56 -21.17 -7.58 -5.32
CA GLU A 56 -21.72 -8.84 -4.81
C GLU A 56 -22.47 -8.65 -3.48
N LEU A 57 -23.50 -9.48 -3.25
CA LEU A 57 -24.13 -9.67 -1.94
C LEU A 57 -23.14 -10.31 -0.96
N GLY A 58 -22.32 -9.50 -0.28
CA GLY A 58 -21.44 -9.95 0.81
C GLY A 58 -19.95 -9.87 0.50
N ALA A 59 -19.43 -8.65 0.39
CA ALA A 59 -18.04 -8.35 0.05
C ALA A 59 -16.94 -8.84 1.03
N ASP A 60 -17.28 -9.48 2.15
CA ASP A 60 -16.31 -10.00 3.13
C ASP A 60 -16.05 -11.52 2.96
N GLY A 61 -16.74 -12.18 2.01
CA GLY A 61 -16.68 -13.63 1.79
C GLY A 61 -15.73 -14.10 0.69
N SER A 62 -15.54 -13.31 -0.37
CA SER A 62 -14.83 -13.77 -1.58
C SER A 62 -13.34 -14.05 -1.33
N LEU A 63 -12.63 -13.16 -0.62
CA LEU A 63 -11.22 -13.40 -0.27
C LEU A 63 -11.06 -14.60 0.68
N GLN A 64 -11.99 -14.76 1.63
CA GLN A 64 -11.98 -15.90 2.55
C GLN A 64 -12.35 -17.21 1.86
N MET A 65 -13.06 -17.19 0.73
CA MET A 65 -13.43 -18.40 -0.01
C MET A 65 -12.22 -19.08 -0.66
N PHE A 66 -11.18 -18.32 -1.04
CA PHE A 66 -9.95 -18.85 -1.62
C PHE A 66 -8.87 -19.21 -0.60
N MET A 67 -9.11 -18.98 0.69
CA MET A 67 -8.18 -19.28 1.77
C MET A 67 -8.55 -20.57 2.48
N THR A 68 -7.55 -21.33 2.91
CA THR A 68 -7.76 -22.48 3.81
C THR A 68 -8.16 -22.01 5.21
N GLU A 69 -8.78 -22.90 6.00
CA GLU A 69 -9.20 -22.57 7.36
C GLU A 69 -8.03 -22.12 8.26
N ASP A 70 -6.84 -22.69 8.06
CA ASP A 70 -5.63 -22.26 8.77
C ASP A 70 -5.20 -20.84 8.36
N GLN A 71 -5.20 -20.54 7.05
CA GLN A 71 -4.87 -19.21 6.54
C GLN A 71 -5.85 -18.14 7.05
N LYS A 72 -7.15 -18.46 7.13
CA LYS A 72 -8.15 -17.55 7.73
C LYS A 72 -7.85 -17.25 9.18
N LYS A 73 -7.42 -18.26 9.96
CA LYS A 73 -7.04 -18.08 11.35
C LYS A 73 -5.84 -17.15 11.50
N TYR A 74 -4.81 -17.29 10.67
CA TYR A 74 -3.66 -16.38 10.64
C TYR A 74 -4.06 -14.97 10.19
N TYR A 75 -4.87 -14.85 9.14
CA TYR A 75 -5.38 -13.56 8.65
C TYR A 75 -6.15 -12.80 9.74
N ASN A 76 -7.06 -13.47 10.44
CA ASN A 76 -7.83 -12.88 11.53
C ASN A 76 -6.94 -12.46 12.71
N ALA A 77 -5.90 -13.23 13.02
CA ALA A 77 -4.92 -12.87 14.04
C ALA A 77 -4.13 -11.61 13.63
N MET A 78 -3.66 -11.52 12.39
CA MET A 78 -2.94 -10.36 11.85
C MET A 78 -3.82 -9.10 11.84
N LYS A 79 -5.08 -9.21 11.39
CA LYS A 79 -6.06 -8.10 11.41
C LYS A 79 -6.28 -7.55 12.82
N LYS A 80 -6.33 -8.45 13.83
CA LYS A 80 -6.50 -8.08 15.24
C LYS A 80 -5.24 -7.43 15.84
N MET A 81 -4.05 -7.84 15.40
CA MET A 81 -2.78 -7.22 15.81
C MET A 81 -2.62 -5.82 15.21
N GLY A 82 -2.94 -5.62 13.93
CA GLY A 82 -2.91 -4.29 13.31
C GLY A 82 -3.89 -3.29 13.94
N SER A 83 -5.00 -3.79 14.52
CA SER A 83 -6.01 -2.96 15.19
C SER A 83 -5.62 -2.53 16.62
N LYS A 84 -4.55 -3.08 17.20
CA LYS A 84 -4.09 -2.75 18.55
C LYS A 84 -2.83 -1.89 18.49
N LYS A 85 -2.94 -0.64 18.96
CA LYS A 85 -1.74 0.17 19.23
C LYS A 85 -0.96 -0.47 20.38
N PRO A 86 0.35 -0.74 20.24
CA PRO A 86 1.16 -1.22 21.35
C PRO A 86 1.32 -0.10 22.38
N THR A 87 0.68 -0.21 23.53
CA THR A 87 0.87 0.73 24.65
C THR A 87 1.65 0.10 25.78
N LYS A 88 2.97 0.31 25.78
CA LYS A 88 3.79 0.36 27.00
C LYS A 88 4.90 1.39 26.82
N ALA A 89 4.81 2.50 27.57
CA ALA A 89 5.95 3.37 27.76
C ALA A 89 7.02 2.62 28.57
N LEU A 90 8.27 2.67 28.12
CA LEU A 90 9.40 2.00 28.76
C LEU A 90 9.62 2.57 30.18
N PRO A 91 9.81 1.74 31.22
CA PRO A 91 10.09 2.22 32.57
C PRO A 91 11.45 2.92 32.61
N ARG A 92 11.51 4.11 33.23
CA ARG A 92 12.74 4.91 33.27
C ARG A 92 13.85 4.19 34.06
N PRO A 93 15.08 4.08 33.53
CA PRO A 93 16.20 3.44 34.21
C PRO A 93 16.63 4.18 35.49
N ARG A 94 17.20 3.43 36.46
CA ARG A 94 17.61 3.94 37.78
C ARG A 94 18.97 4.66 37.77
N PHE A 95 19.85 4.33 36.82
CA PHE A 95 21.21 4.89 36.74
C PHE A 95 21.23 6.22 35.98
N ALA A 96 22.06 7.17 36.42
CA ALA A 96 22.07 8.54 35.90
C ALA A 96 22.40 8.63 34.41
N LEU A 97 23.44 7.96 33.92
CA LEU A 97 23.77 7.92 32.49
C LEU A 97 22.66 7.23 31.66
N GLY A 98 22.04 6.18 32.22
CA GLY A 98 20.94 5.49 31.55
C GLY A 98 19.70 6.39 31.41
N ARG A 99 19.45 7.25 32.40
CA ARG A 99 18.38 8.25 32.34
C ARG A 99 18.70 9.35 31.32
N PHE A 100 19.94 9.83 31.29
CA PHE A 100 20.38 10.82 30.31
C PHE A 100 20.25 10.32 28.86
N LEU A 101 20.71 9.09 28.58
CA LEU A 101 20.58 8.48 27.25
C LEU A 101 19.12 8.21 26.89
N PHE A 102 18.30 7.77 27.84
CA PHE A 102 16.87 7.55 27.63
C PHE A 102 16.14 8.86 27.29
N ASP A 103 16.44 9.92 28.02
CA ASP A 103 15.84 11.23 27.75
C ASP A 103 16.33 11.77 26.39
N LEU A 104 17.62 11.56 26.02
CA LEU A 104 18.17 11.93 24.71
C LEU A 104 17.48 11.18 23.55
N THR A 105 17.35 9.85 23.63
CA THR A 105 16.79 9.03 22.54
C THR A 105 15.27 9.08 22.45
N THR A 106 14.59 9.51 23.51
CA THR A 106 13.13 9.69 23.53
C THR A 106 12.72 11.11 23.10
N ASN A 107 13.67 12.02 22.89
CA ASN A 107 13.36 13.37 22.44
C ASN A 107 12.90 13.38 20.97
N GLN A 108 11.78 14.04 20.70
CA GLN A 108 11.24 14.20 19.34
C GLN A 108 12.24 14.89 18.39
N GLU A 109 13.01 15.86 18.89
CA GLU A 109 14.04 16.55 18.10
C GLU A 109 15.15 15.60 17.64
N PHE A 110 15.53 14.64 18.48
CA PHE A 110 16.53 13.63 18.13
C PHE A 110 15.98 12.63 17.10
N ASP A 111 14.72 12.23 17.25
CA ASP A 111 14.05 11.36 16.27
C ASP A 111 13.99 12.01 14.87
N ILE A 112 13.60 13.29 14.80
CA ILE A 112 13.59 14.06 13.55
C ILE A 112 14.99 14.14 12.94
N PHE A 113 16.02 14.38 13.76
CA PHE A 113 17.41 14.42 13.30
C PHE A 113 17.84 13.10 12.65
N ILE A 114 17.57 11.95 13.29
CA ILE A 114 17.89 10.63 12.74
C ILE A 114 17.14 10.37 11.44
N MET A 115 15.85 10.75 11.35
CA MET A 115 15.07 10.62 10.12
C MET A 115 15.67 11.43 8.96
N ILE A 116 16.17 12.64 9.23
CA ILE A 116 16.86 13.47 8.23
C ILE A 116 18.17 12.82 7.78
N CYS A 117 18.96 12.27 8.70
CA CYS A 117 20.21 11.57 8.37
C CYS A 117 19.97 10.36 7.46
N ILE A 118 18.94 9.55 7.74
CA ILE A 118 18.56 8.39 6.90
C ILE A 118 18.13 8.85 5.50
N PHE A 119 17.36 9.93 5.42
CA PHE A 119 16.92 10.50 4.15
C PHE A 119 18.10 11.02 3.32
N LEU A 120 19.02 11.77 3.94
CA LEU A 120 20.21 12.28 3.26
C LEU A 120 21.13 11.16 2.77
N ASN A 121 21.28 10.08 3.53
CA ASN A 121 22.03 8.90 3.10
C ASN A 121 21.42 8.25 1.83
N MET A 122 20.08 8.15 1.77
CA MET A 122 19.37 7.67 0.57
C MET A 122 19.66 8.58 -0.64
N VAL A 123 19.61 9.90 -0.45
CA VAL A 123 19.89 10.88 -1.50
C VAL A 123 21.34 10.79 -1.98
N CYS A 124 22.31 10.62 -1.08
CA CYS A 124 23.72 10.45 -1.44
C CYS A 124 23.96 9.24 -2.34
N MET A 125 23.29 8.11 -2.07
CA MET A 125 23.34 6.93 -2.93
C MET A 125 22.63 7.14 -4.27
N CYS A 126 21.55 7.93 -4.32
CA CYS A 126 20.86 8.25 -5.57
C CYS A 126 21.64 9.21 -6.48
N LEU A 127 22.58 9.98 -5.93
CA LEU A 127 23.41 10.91 -6.70
C LEU A 127 24.59 10.22 -7.40
N GLU A 128 24.85 8.95 -7.09
CA GLU A 128 25.87 8.14 -7.76
C GLU A 128 25.49 7.93 -9.23
N HIS A 129 26.41 8.25 -10.13
CA HIS A 129 26.19 8.11 -11.57
C HIS A 129 27.41 7.52 -12.29
N TYR A 130 27.16 6.85 -13.42
CA TYR A 130 28.22 6.27 -14.24
C TYR A 130 29.11 7.37 -14.84
N ASN A 131 30.43 7.19 -14.78
CA ASN A 131 31.47 8.11 -15.26
C ASN A 131 31.53 9.48 -14.53
N GLN A 132 31.52 9.44 -13.19
CA GLN A 132 31.71 10.64 -12.35
C GLN A 132 33.18 11.09 -12.26
N SER A 133 33.38 12.36 -11.91
CA SER A 133 34.75 12.88 -11.77
C SER A 133 35.41 12.34 -10.51
N HIS A 134 36.72 12.16 -10.53
CA HIS A 134 37.49 11.67 -9.38
C HIS A 134 37.28 12.51 -8.10
N THR A 135 36.98 13.81 -8.24
CA THR A 135 36.65 14.68 -7.11
C THR A 135 35.27 14.40 -6.51
N TYR A 136 34.31 13.98 -7.31
CA TYR A 136 32.97 13.59 -6.84
C TYR A 136 33.03 12.22 -6.14
N ASP A 137 33.72 11.24 -6.73
CA ASP A 137 33.94 9.92 -6.11
C ASP A 137 34.47 10.03 -4.67
N LEU A 138 35.51 10.83 -4.47
CA LEU A 138 36.13 11.00 -3.14
C LEU A 138 35.19 11.67 -2.15
N VAL A 139 34.45 12.71 -2.57
CA VAL A 139 33.50 13.41 -1.71
C VAL A 139 32.35 12.48 -1.30
N LEU A 140 31.82 11.69 -2.23
CA LEU A 140 30.77 10.71 -1.95
C LEU A 140 31.27 9.61 -1.00
N ASP A 141 32.51 9.14 -1.16
CA ASP A 141 33.12 8.14 -0.27
C ASP A 141 33.29 8.66 1.17
N TYR A 142 33.78 9.89 1.33
CA TYR A 142 33.87 10.53 2.66
C TYR A 142 32.49 10.71 3.31
N ILE A 143 31.48 11.12 2.54
CA ILE A 143 30.12 11.30 3.03
C ILE A 143 29.51 9.95 3.45
N ASN A 144 29.69 8.91 2.64
CA ASN A 144 29.21 7.56 2.94
C ASN A 144 29.89 6.99 4.21
N HIS A 145 31.19 7.21 4.37
CA HIS A 145 31.92 6.78 5.58
C HIS A 145 31.44 7.54 6.84
N LEU A 146 31.13 8.84 6.71
CA LEU A 146 30.55 9.64 7.78
C LEU A 146 29.16 9.13 8.19
N PHE A 147 28.31 8.76 7.24
CA PHE A 147 26.99 8.18 7.52
C PHE A 147 27.07 6.79 8.17
N VAL A 148 28.08 5.98 7.85
CA VAL A 148 28.29 4.66 8.48
C VAL A 148 28.82 4.77 9.92
N ALA A 149 29.60 5.81 10.21
CA ALA A 149 30.18 6.03 11.54
C ALA A 149 29.23 6.72 12.55
N MET A 150 28.17 7.35 12.05
CA MET A 150 27.15 8.10 12.79
C MET A 150 26.05 7.18 13.34
#